data_AF-A0A348WI34-F1
#
_entry.id   AF-A0A348WI34-F1
#
_cell.length_a   1.000
_cell.length_b   1.000
_cell.length_c   1.000
_cell.angle_alpha   90.00
_cell.angle_beta   90.00
_cell.angle_gamma   90.00
#
_symmetry.space_group_name_H-M   'P 1'
#
loop_
_entity.id
_entity.type
_entity.pdbx_description
1 polymer ?
#
loop_
_entity_poly.entity_id
_entity_poly.type
_entity_poly.pdbx_seq_one_letter_code
_entity_poly.pdbx_strand_id
1 'polypeptide(L)'
;MRFWLYSSLFVILAGAASGQQASDSVAPEIGGTGQVATSQAVAEAQARKAEGRPVEAQDWMVVAAHPLAVEAGAEVLAAGGTAADAMVAVQAVLGLVEPQSSGLGGGAFLVWWDARRGAMTTLDGRETAPLEATPRLFQDEEGQPLQFYDAVVGGRSVGVPGTPALLQEAHERWGARPWAGLFERAITLAEEGFAVSPRLSASVAGDAERLGRFEATARYFLPEGAPLQPGARLRNPAYAETLGALAHEGARVFYSGEIAKDIAATVQDAPGNPGMLSETDLALYRVKERAAVCAPYRAYKICGMGPPSSGAVAVGQSLGLLAPYDLAGFGPESPEAWRLLGDASRLAFADRGKFLADTDFVPVPVRGLLERTYLENRSQLLNGGAALPEAAPGAPEFDHALNWAMDAAIELPSTSHISIVDSFGNALSMTTTVENAFGSRLMVRGFLLNNELTDFSFRSHRDGVPIANRV
;
A
#
# COMPACT_ATOMS: atom_id res chain seq x y z
N MET A 1 2.75 -73.15 21.38
CA MET A 1 2.72 -72.18 20.27
C MET A 1 2.28 -70.83 20.82
N ARG A 2 3.22 -69.91 21.03
CA ARG A 2 2.98 -68.53 21.49
C ARG A 2 3.09 -67.64 20.25
N PHE A 3 2.00 -66.96 19.87
CA PHE A 3 2.01 -65.94 18.83
C PHE A 3 2.49 -64.61 19.44
N TRP A 4 3.53 -64.03 18.84
CA TRP A 4 3.96 -62.65 19.08
C TRP A 4 3.33 -61.76 17.99
N LEU A 5 2.57 -60.74 18.40
CA LEU A 5 2.14 -59.64 17.53
C LEU A 5 3.17 -58.51 17.66
N TYR A 6 3.88 -58.21 16.58
CA TYR A 6 4.65 -56.97 16.45
C TYR A 6 3.68 -55.83 16.06
N SER A 7 3.49 -54.86 16.95
CA SER A 7 2.91 -53.56 16.61
C SER A 7 4.05 -52.58 16.36
N SER A 8 4.24 -52.18 15.10
CA SER A 8 5.17 -51.13 14.70
C SER A 8 4.54 -49.77 15.03
N LEU A 9 5.11 -49.04 15.99
CA LEU A 9 4.78 -47.65 16.27
C LEU A 9 5.35 -46.77 15.15
N PHE A 10 4.48 -46.16 14.34
CA PHE A 10 4.86 -45.05 13.46
C PHE A 10 4.85 -43.77 14.29
N VAL A 11 6.03 -43.27 14.64
CA VAL A 11 6.18 -41.93 15.23
C VAL A 11 6.10 -40.92 14.09
N ILE A 12 4.97 -40.25 13.96
CA ILE A 12 4.85 -39.06 13.10
C ILE A 12 5.43 -37.89 13.91
N LEU A 13 6.66 -37.50 13.58
CA LEU A 13 7.22 -36.21 13.98
C LEU A 13 6.43 -35.11 13.27
N ALA A 14 5.45 -34.54 13.97
CA ALA A 14 4.87 -33.26 13.58
C ALA A 14 5.95 -32.18 13.76
N GLY A 15 6.60 -31.82 12.65
CA GLY A 15 7.47 -30.65 12.62
C GLY A 15 6.62 -29.42 12.94
N ALA A 16 7.04 -28.63 13.93
CA ALA A 16 6.47 -27.32 14.16
C ALA A 16 6.62 -26.51 12.87
N ALA A 17 5.50 -26.19 12.23
CA ALA A 17 5.48 -25.24 11.14
C ALA A 17 5.76 -23.86 11.73
N SER A 18 7.01 -23.41 11.64
CA SER A 18 7.38 -22.03 11.91
C SER A 18 6.60 -21.14 10.93
N GLY A 19 5.55 -20.47 11.41
CA GLY A 19 4.83 -19.45 10.67
C GLY A 19 5.65 -18.17 10.58
N GLN A 20 6.81 -18.25 9.91
CA GLN A 20 7.62 -17.08 9.58
C GLN A 20 7.02 -16.48 8.30
N GLN A 21 6.46 -15.27 8.40
CA GLN A 21 5.89 -14.60 7.24
C GLN A 21 7.03 -14.05 6.37
N ALA A 22 6.83 -13.99 5.04
CA ALA A 22 7.86 -13.48 4.13
C ALA A 22 8.30 -12.05 4.47
N SER A 23 7.37 -11.23 5.00
CA SER A 23 7.61 -9.88 5.52
C SER A 23 8.66 -9.83 6.66
N ASP A 24 8.81 -10.91 7.44
CA ASP A 24 9.75 -10.97 8.56
C ASP A 24 11.22 -11.04 8.10
N SER A 25 11.46 -11.32 6.81
CA SER A 25 12.80 -11.52 6.24
C SER A 25 13.34 -10.31 5.47
N VAL A 26 12.51 -9.28 5.24
CA VAL A 26 12.85 -8.11 4.42
C VAL A 26 12.91 -6.87 5.31
N ALA A 27 14.08 -6.25 5.40
CA ALA A 27 14.18 -4.94 6.04
C ALA A 27 13.28 -3.95 5.28
N PRO A 28 12.36 -3.24 5.95
CA PRO A 28 11.34 -2.43 5.28
C PRO A 28 11.91 -1.28 4.45
N GLU A 29 13.16 -0.88 4.70
CA GLU A 29 13.83 0.18 3.95
C GLU A 29 15.35 -0.07 3.84
N ILE A 30 15.88 -0.07 2.62
CA ILE A 30 17.32 0.15 2.40
C ILE A 30 17.53 1.67 2.42
N GLY A 31 17.99 2.18 3.56
CA GLY A 31 18.33 3.60 3.74
C GLY A 31 19.47 4.01 2.80
N GLY A 32 19.19 4.87 1.85
CA GLY A 32 20.19 5.45 0.96
C GLY A 32 20.78 6.74 1.53
N THR A 33 22.10 6.80 1.74
CA THR A 33 22.80 8.05 2.12
C THR A 33 23.17 8.84 0.87
N GLY A 34 22.55 10.00 0.65
CA GLY A 34 22.90 10.92 -0.45
C GLY A 34 22.04 12.18 -0.42
N GLN A 35 22.61 13.32 -0.81
CA GLN A 35 21.91 14.60 -0.83
C GLN A 35 21.27 14.84 -2.19
N VAL A 36 19.94 15.04 -2.20
CA VAL A 36 19.22 15.61 -3.34
C VAL A 36 19.22 17.12 -3.18
N ALA A 37 19.59 17.85 -4.23
CA ALA A 37 19.57 19.32 -4.22
C ALA A 37 18.14 19.81 -3.93
N THR A 38 18.00 20.54 -2.83
CA THR A 38 16.72 20.95 -2.26
C THR A 38 16.80 22.38 -1.74
N SER A 39 15.65 22.99 -1.48
CA SER A 39 15.50 24.26 -0.78
C SER A 39 16.17 24.20 0.59
N GLN A 40 16.64 25.36 1.06
CA GLN A 40 17.27 25.47 2.38
C GLN A 40 16.37 24.96 3.51
N ALA A 41 15.06 25.23 3.46
CA ALA A 41 14.12 24.79 4.47
C ALA A 41 14.03 23.25 4.57
N VAL A 42 14.02 22.54 3.44
CA VAL A 42 14.00 21.08 3.43
C VAL A 42 15.33 20.49 3.90
N ALA A 43 16.45 21.09 3.51
CA ALA A 43 17.77 20.68 3.99
C ALA A 43 17.90 20.84 5.52
N GLU A 44 17.43 21.95 6.07
CA GLU A 44 17.40 22.19 7.53
C GLU A 44 16.48 21.20 8.25
N ALA A 45 15.30 20.90 7.70
CA ALA A 45 14.39 19.89 8.24
C ALA A 45 15.03 18.49 8.29
N GLN A 46 15.76 18.11 7.24
CA GLN A 46 16.50 16.83 7.21
C GLN A 46 17.64 16.79 8.24
N ALA A 47 18.38 17.89 8.40
CA ALA A 47 19.44 17.99 9.42
C ALA A 47 18.87 17.81 10.84
N ARG A 48 17.73 18.47 11.13
CA ARG A 48 17.02 18.31 12.41
C ARG A 48 16.60 16.86 12.67
N LYS A 49 16.04 16.18 11.66
CA LYS A 49 15.70 14.75 11.74
C LYS A 49 16.94 13.90 12.05
N ALA A 50 18.08 14.15 11.39
CA ALA A 50 19.32 13.42 11.62
C ALA A 50 19.88 13.62 13.04
N GLU A 51 19.62 14.77 13.65
CA GLU A 51 19.93 15.07 15.05
C GLU A 51 18.90 14.48 16.05
N GLY A 52 17.88 13.77 15.59
CA GLY A 52 16.79 13.27 16.43
C GLY A 52 15.89 14.37 17.00
N ARG A 53 15.87 15.54 16.36
CA ARG A 53 15.07 16.70 16.79
C ARG A 53 13.86 16.87 15.88
N PRO A 54 12.67 17.15 16.44
CA PRO A 54 11.51 17.44 15.61
C PRO A 54 11.67 18.77 14.86
N VAL A 55 10.98 18.84 13.72
CA VAL A 55 10.63 20.08 13.06
C VAL A 55 9.28 20.53 13.61
N GLU A 56 9.19 21.79 14.01
CA GLU A 56 7.97 22.38 14.59
C GLU A 56 7.46 23.47 13.66
N ALA A 57 6.15 23.52 13.46
CA ALA A 57 5.46 24.53 12.66
C ALA A 57 4.12 24.88 13.31
N GLN A 58 3.61 26.09 13.03
CA GLN A 58 2.33 26.57 13.58
C GLN A 58 1.20 26.58 12.54
N ASP A 59 1.52 26.82 11.26
CA ASP A 59 0.51 27.02 10.22
C ASP A 59 0.20 25.75 9.44
N TRP A 60 1.23 25.05 8.95
CA TRP A 60 1.06 23.85 8.14
C TRP A 60 2.31 22.96 8.23
N MET A 61 2.15 21.69 7.85
CA MET A 61 3.23 20.70 7.79
C MET A 61 2.95 19.73 6.64
N VAL A 62 3.99 19.36 5.88
CA VAL A 62 3.95 18.27 4.91
C VAL A 62 5.08 17.29 5.20
N VAL A 63 4.73 16.01 5.24
CA VAL A 63 5.66 14.90 5.41
C VAL A 63 5.42 13.89 4.30
N ALA A 64 6.48 13.58 3.55
CA ALA A 64 6.47 12.60 2.47
C ALA A 64 7.83 11.89 2.40
N ALA A 65 7.89 10.79 1.64
CA ALA A 65 9.07 9.93 1.56
C ALA A 65 10.26 10.56 0.80
N HIS A 66 10.01 11.51 -0.12
CA HIS A 66 11.05 12.16 -0.92
C HIS A 66 11.10 13.68 -0.72
N PRO A 67 12.30 14.28 -0.55
CA PRO A 67 12.41 15.72 -0.30
C PRO A 67 11.89 16.61 -1.43
N LEU A 68 12.08 16.25 -2.71
CA LEU A 68 11.49 17.00 -3.83
C LEU A 68 9.95 16.99 -3.80
N ALA A 69 9.34 15.93 -3.27
CA ALA A 69 7.88 15.87 -3.13
C ALA A 69 7.42 16.74 -1.95
N VAL A 70 8.18 16.75 -0.84
CA VAL A 70 7.97 17.68 0.29
C VAL A 70 8.03 19.13 -0.19
N GLU A 71 8.99 19.49 -1.04
CA GLU A 71 9.06 20.84 -1.63
C GLU A 71 7.82 21.20 -2.43
N ALA A 72 7.38 20.31 -3.33
CA ALA A 72 6.19 20.57 -4.14
C ALA A 72 4.96 20.82 -3.27
N GLY A 73 4.76 20.02 -2.22
CA GLY A 73 3.68 20.25 -1.25
C GLY A 73 3.85 21.54 -0.46
N ALA A 74 5.07 21.84 0.00
CA ALA A 74 5.37 23.04 0.78
C ALA A 74 5.18 24.32 -0.05
N GLU A 75 5.55 24.32 -1.33
CA GLU A 75 5.31 25.43 -2.27
C GLU A 75 3.80 25.71 -2.40
N VAL A 76 2.98 24.66 -2.54
CA VAL A 76 1.52 24.78 -2.60
C VAL A 76 0.93 25.31 -1.28
N LEU A 77 1.34 24.78 -0.14
CA LEU A 77 0.87 25.22 1.18
C LEU A 77 1.28 26.67 1.47
N ALA A 78 2.52 27.05 1.14
CA ALA A 78 3.03 28.41 1.27
C ALA A 78 2.28 29.41 0.37
N ALA A 79 1.78 28.95 -0.78
CA ALA A 79 0.92 29.73 -1.67
C ALA A 79 -0.56 29.78 -1.23
N GLY A 80 -0.88 29.28 -0.03
CA GLY A 80 -2.24 29.27 0.54
C GLY A 80 -3.13 28.15 0.01
N GLY A 81 -2.54 27.10 -0.55
CA GLY A 81 -3.26 25.87 -0.91
C GLY A 81 -3.68 25.06 0.32
N THR A 82 -4.66 24.19 0.12
CA THR A 82 -5.15 23.24 1.11
C THR A 82 -4.26 22.00 1.17
N ALA A 83 -4.49 21.14 2.17
CA ALA A 83 -3.85 19.84 2.26
C ALA A 83 -4.16 18.97 1.02
N ALA A 84 -5.38 19.07 0.47
CA ALA A 84 -5.77 18.35 -0.75
C ALA A 84 -5.02 18.88 -1.99
N ASP A 85 -4.82 20.19 -2.11
CA ASP A 85 -4.02 20.76 -3.21
C ASP A 85 -2.56 20.28 -3.13
N ALA A 86 -1.97 20.34 -1.93
CA ALA A 86 -0.59 19.92 -1.70
C ALA A 86 -0.40 18.42 -1.96
N MET A 87 -1.39 17.58 -1.61
CA MET A 87 -1.38 16.15 -1.88
C MET A 87 -1.21 15.83 -3.37
N VAL A 88 -1.90 16.57 -4.26
CA VAL A 88 -1.77 16.39 -5.72
C VAL A 88 -0.35 16.65 -6.19
N ALA A 89 0.24 17.77 -5.76
CA ALA A 89 1.61 18.13 -6.12
C ALA A 89 2.64 17.14 -5.58
N VAL A 90 2.49 16.72 -4.31
CA VAL A 90 3.35 15.70 -3.68
C VAL A 90 3.25 14.38 -4.46
N GLN A 91 2.05 13.89 -4.75
CA GLN A 91 1.85 12.63 -5.45
C GLN A 91 2.40 12.65 -6.88
N ALA A 92 2.21 13.75 -7.62
CA ALA A 92 2.74 13.90 -8.97
C ALA A 92 4.28 13.85 -8.99
N VAL A 93 4.94 14.43 -7.97
CA VAL A 93 6.41 14.32 -7.84
C VAL A 93 6.82 12.92 -7.39
N LEU A 94 6.15 12.31 -6.41
CA LEU A 94 6.46 10.95 -5.94
C LEU A 94 6.39 9.92 -7.07
N GLY A 95 5.40 10.02 -7.97
CA GLY A 95 5.30 9.16 -9.15
C GLY A 95 6.49 9.26 -10.12
N LEU A 96 7.27 10.34 -10.04
CA LEU A 96 8.48 10.53 -10.84
C LEU A 96 9.76 10.11 -10.09
N VAL A 97 9.90 10.53 -8.82
CA VAL A 97 11.17 10.43 -8.06
C VAL A 97 11.27 9.18 -7.21
N GLU A 98 10.13 8.55 -6.90
CA GLU A 98 10.03 7.25 -6.24
C GLU A 98 9.08 6.29 -7.00
N PRO A 99 9.29 6.08 -8.31
CA PRO A 99 8.39 5.29 -9.15
C PRO A 99 8.36 3.81 -8.73
N GLN A 100 9.37 3.34 -7.99
CA GLN A 100 9.39 2.00 -7.42
C GLN A 100 8.31 1.80 -6.35
N SER A 101 7.80 2.85 -5.72
CA SER A 101 6.92 2.73 -4.55
C SER A 101 5.49 3.19 -4.82
N SER A 102 5.28 4.18 -5.68
CA SER A 102 3.95 4.75 -5.92
C SER A 102 3.91 5.49 -7.26
N GLY A 103 2.72 5.70 -7.81
CA GLY A 103 2.58 6.47 -9.05
C GLY A 103 1.17 6.48 -9.62
N LEU A 104 1.01 7.08 -10.80
CA LEU A 104 -0.29 7.19 -11.49
C LEU A 104 -0.88 5.82 -11.85
N GLY A 105 -0.03 4.82 -12.09
CA GLY A 105 -0.46 3.47 -12.46
C GLY A 105 -0.75 2.56 -11.28
N GLY A 106 -0.87 3.09 -10.05
CA GLY A 106 -1.33 2.32 -8.89
C GLY A 106 -2.53 2.96 -8.19
N GLY A 107 -2.71 2.64 -6.92
CA GLY A 107 -3.86 3.05 -6.11
C GLY A 107 -3.44 3.70 -4.79
N ALA A 108 -4.45 4.19 -4.08
CA ALA A 108 -4.25 4.86 -2.80
C ALA A 108 -5.49 4.83 -1.91
N PHE A 109 -5.25 4.94 -0.60
CA PHE A 109 -6.26 5.17 0.41
C PHE A 109 -6.03 6.53 1.07
N LEU A 110 -7.05 7.37 1.11
CA LEU A 110 -7.01 8.68 1.76
C LEU A 110 -7.88 8.69 3.00
N VAL A 111 -7.30 9.07 4.14
CA VAL A 111 -8.02 9.44 5.36
C VAL A 111 -7.96 10.96 5.49
N TRP A 112 -9.12 11.60 5.50
CA TRP A 112 -9.28 13.05 5.54
C TRP A 112 -9.99 13.50 6.83
N TRP A 113 -9.46 14.53 7.47
CA TRP A 113 -10.08 15.27 8.56
C TRP A 113 -10.45 16.67 8.10
N ASP A 114 -11.75 16.97 8.09
CA ASP A 114 -12.28 18.30 7.84
C ASP A 114 -12.41 19.04 9.18
N ALA A 115 -11.53 20.02 9.41
CA ALA A 115 -11.52 20.76 10.68
C ALA A 115 -12.74 21.66 10.87
N ARG A 116 -13.33 22.17 9.79
CA ARG A 116 -14.51 23.03 9.87
C ARG A 116 -15.74 22.23 10.26
N ARG A 117 -15.86 21.01 9.75
CA ARG A 117 -16.96 20.09 10.06
C ARG A 117 -16.72 19.25 11.32
N GLY A 118 -15.46 19.10 11.74
CA GLY A 118 -15.08 18.17 12.80
C GLY A 118 -15.39 16.72 12.41
N ALA A 119 -15.19 16.38 11.14
CA ALA A 119 -15.62 15.12 10.56
C ALA A 119 -14.50 14.42 9.78
N MET A 120 -14.56 13.09 9.77
CA MET A 120 -13.62 12.25 9.05
C MET A 120 -14.29 11.61 7.84
N THR A 121 -13.57 11.60 6.72
CA THR A 121 -13.97 10.94 5.47
C THR A 121 -12.82 10.06 5.01
N THR A 122 -13.13 8.89 4.47
CA THR A 122 -12.11 8.07 3.82
C THR A 122 -12.48 7.82 2.37
N LEU A 123 -11.53 8.03 1.47
CA LEU A 123 -11.69 7.76 0.05
C LEU A 123 -10.82 6.57 -0.36
N ASP A 124 -11.48 5.59 -0.96
CA ASP A 124 -10.91 4.36 -1.51
C ASP A 124 -10.64 4.56 -3.00
N GLY A 125 -9.37 4.77 -3.33
CA GLY A 125 -8.82 4.75 -4.68
C GLY A 125 -7.98 3.51 -4.92
N ARG A 126 -8.35 2.36 -4.31
CA ARG A 126 -7.73 1.06 -4.55
C ARG A 126 -8.01 0.57 -5.96
N GLU A 127 -7.07 -0.18 -6.51
CA GLU A 127 -7.24 -0.84 -7.79
C GLU A 127 -8.36 -1.88 -7.76
N THR A 128 -9.04 -2.05 -8.89
CA THR A 128 -10.05 -3.11 -9.06
C THR A 128 -9.57 -4.15 -10.05
N ALA A 129 -9.95 -5.41 -9.85
CA ALA A 129 -9.76 -6.46 -10.84
C ALA A 129 -10.54 -6.15 -12.13
N PRO A 130 -9.99 -6.48 -13.32
CA PRO A 130 -10.74 -6.43 -14.57
C PRO A 130 -12.01 -7.29 -14.51
N LEU A 131 -13.06 -6.91 -15.24
CA LEU A 131 -14.34 -7.63 -15.26
C LEU A 131 -14.21 -9.10 -15.71
N GLU A 132 -13.22 -9.41 -16.54
CA GLU A 132 -12.94 -10.77 -17.02
C GLU A 132 -12.11 -11.61 -16.06
N ALA A 133 -11.59 -11.01 -14.98
CA ALA A 133 -10.82 -11.74 -13.98
C ALA A 133 -11.69 -12.80 -13.29
N THR A 134 -11.08 -13.96 -13.03
CA THR A 134 -11.76 -15.08 -12.37
C THR A 134 -10.98 -15.50 -11.12
N PRO A 135 -11.59 -16.27 -10.19
CA PRO A 135 -10.89 -16.81 -9.02
C PRO A 135 -9.65 -17.66 -9.34
N ARG A 136 -9.41 -18.02 -10.62
CA ARG A 136 -8.25 -18.79 -11.09
C ARG A 136 -7.15 -17.91 -11.72
N LEU A 137 -7.23 -16.58 -11.60
CA LEU A 137 -6.30 -15.64 -12.23
C LEU A 137 -4.82 -15.98 -11.99
N PHE A 138 -4.48 -16.42 -10.77
CA PHE A 138 -3.11 -16.79 -10.36
C PHE A 138 -2.93 -18.31 -10.17
N GLN A 139 -3.67 -19.10 -10.95
CA GLN A 139 -3.53 -20.55 -10.98
C GLN A 139 -3.10 -21.02 -12.37
N ASP A 140 -2.33 -22.11 -12.42
CA ASP A 140 -2.02 -22.81 -13.67
C ASP A 140 -3.22 -23.65 -14.16
N GLU A 141 -3.04 -24.35 -15.29
CA GLU A 141 -4.09 -25.18 -15.91
C GLU A 141 -4.53 -26.33 -14.99
N GLU A 142 -3.65 -26.80 -14.12
CA GLU A 142 -3.88 -27.82 -13.10
C GLU A 142 -4.49 -27.25 -11.81
N GLY A 143 -4.67 -25.93 -11.70
CA GLY A 143 -5.25 -25.24 -10.55
C GLY A 143 -4.27 -25.02 -9.38
N GLN A 144 -2.96 -25.21 -9.60
CA GLN A 144 -1.93 -24.87 -8.61
C GLN A 144 -1.59 -23.38 -8.65
N PRO A 145 -1.27 -22.75 -7.50
CA PRO A 145 -0.80 -21.38 -7.46
C PRO A 145 0.46 -21.15 -8.28
N LEU A 146 0.50 -20.03 -9.01
CA LEU A 146 1.72 -19.55 -9.66
C LEU A 146 2.80 -19.19 -8.64
N GLN A 147 4.07 -19.16 -9.07
CA GLN A 147 5.11 -18.52 -8.28
C GLN A 147 4.90 -17.00 -8.29
N PHE A 148 5.31 -16.32 -7.22
CA PHE A 148 5.02 -14.90 -7.02
C PHE A 148 5.48 -14.05 -8.21
N TYR A 149 6.74 -14.13 -8.62
CA TYR A 149 7.25 -13.30 -9.73
C TYR A 149 6.74 -13.71 -11.12
N ASP A 150 6.24 -14.93 -11.28
CA ASP A 150 5.55 -15.35 -12.51
C ASP A 150 4.16 -14.70 -12.62
N ALA A 151 3.50 -14.44 -11.49
CA ALA A 151 2.28 -13.67 -11.43
C ALA A 151 2.52 -12.15 -11.58
N VAL A 152 3.52 -11.63 -10.87
CA VAL A 152 3.81 -10.18 -10.74
C VAL A 152 4.25 -9.55 -12.07
N VAL A 153 5.23 -10.13 -12.75
CA VAL A 153 5.93 -9.44 -13.85
C VAL A 153 5.16 -9.60 -15.16
N GLY A 154 4.55 -8.53 -15.64
CA GLY A 154 3.68 -8.50 -16.82
C GLY A 154 2.26 -8.03 -16.52
N GLY A 155 1.35 -8.18 -17.48
CA GLY A 155 0.01 -7.59 -17.43
C GLY A 155 -0.98 -8.30 -16.50
N ARG A 156 -0.79 -9.59 -16.23
CA ARG A 156 -1.75 -10.41 -15.44
C ARG A 156 -2.10 -9.84 -14.08
N SER A 157 -1.12 -9.22 -13.42
CA SER A 157 -1.24 -8.69 -12.07
C SER A 157 -1.79 -7.26 -12.01
N VAL A 158 -1.95 -6.59 -13.16
CA VAL A 158 -2.32 -5.18 -13.22
C VAL A 158 -3.79 -5.00 -12.92
N GLY A 159 -4.09 -4.31 -11.82
CA GLY A 159 -5.42 -3.80 -11.51
C GLY A 159 -5.66 -2.43 -12.13
N VAL A 160 -6.93 -2.02 -12.21
CA VAL A 160 -7.30 -0.70 -12.75
C VAL A 160 -6.73 0.42 -11.85
N PRO A 161 -5.83 1.29 -12.33
CA PRO A 161 -5.18 2.29 -11.47
C PRO A 161 -6.16 3.31 -10.88
N GLY A 162 -6.09 3.54 -9.58
CA GLY A 162 -7.03 4.41 -8.85
C GLY A 162 -6.49 5.78 -8.44
N THR A 163 -5.17 5.95 -8.42
CA THR A 163 -4.53 7.18 -7.92
C THR A 163 -5.03 8.45 -8.62
N PRO A 164 -5.08 8.55 -9.97
CA PRO A 164 -5.50 9.77 -10.65
C PRO A 164 -6.93 10.19 -10.30
N ALA A 165 -7.88 9.24 -10.24
CA ALA A 165 -9.26 9.53 -9.83
C ALA A 165 -9.34 9.98 -8.37
N LEU A 166 -8.58 9.37 -7.46
CA LEU A 166 -8.55 9.77 -6.05
C LEU A 166 -8.06 11.20 -5.87
N LEU A 167 -6.99 11.58 -6.58
CA LEU A 167 -6.45 12.94 -6.54
C LEU A 167 -7.48 13.96 -7.02
N GLN A 168 -8.16 13.68 -8.14
CA GLN A 168 -9.20 14.54 -8.68
C GLN A 168 -10.39 14.65 -7.71
N GLU A 169 -10.90 13.53 -7.19
CA GLU A 169 -12.04 13.51 -6.26
C GLU A 169 -11.73 14.32 -4.98
N ALA A 170 -10.55 14.14 -4.40
CA ALA A 170 -10.13 14.89 -3.22
C ALA A 170 -9.99 16.39 -3.51
N HIS A 171 -9.40 16.74 -4.66
CA HIS A 171 -9.25 18.14 -5.08
C HIS A 171 -10.61 18.82 -5.36
N GLU A 172 -11.54 18.14 -6.00
CA GLU A 172 -12.89 18.68 -6.25
C GLU A 172 -13.66 18.96 -4.95
N ARG A 173 -13.46 18.12 -3.93
CA ARG A 173 -14.12 18.27 -2.63
C ARG A 173 -13.47 19.30 -1.73
N TRP A 174 -12.14 19.36 -1.71
CA TRP A 174 -11.38 20.04 -0.67
C TRP A 174 -10.28 20.95 -1.18
N GLY A 175 -9.99 20.95 -2.48
CA GLY A 175 -9.01 21.83 -3.11
C GLY A 175 -9.47 23.29 -3.17
N ALA A 176 -8.50 24.21 -3.25
CA ALA A 176 -8.73 25.65 -3.36
C ALA A 176 -7.85 26.33 -4.42
N ARG A 177 -6.94 25.59 -5.07
CA ARG A 177 -6.06 26.12 -6.11
C ARG A 177 -6.47 25.60 -7.50
N PRO A 178 -6.09 26.27 -8.60
CA PRO A 178 -6.34 25.72 -9.93
C PRO A 178 -5.61 24.38 -10.13
N TRP A 179 -6.36 23.32 -10.46
CA TRP A 179 -5.86 21.96 -10.68
C TRP A 179 -4.58 21.90 -11.53
N ALA A 180 -4.56 22.59 -12.67
CA ALA A 180 -3.43 22.58 -13.60
C ALA A 180 -2.10 22.99 -12.96
N GLY A 181 -2.14 24.00 -12.08
CA GLY A 181 -0.94 24.54 -11.42
C GLY A 181 -0.30 23.56 -10.44
N LEU A 182 -1.04 22.56 -9.96
CA LEU A 182 -0.55 21.56 -9.00
C LEU A 182 0.44 20.57 -9.63
N PHE A 183 0.51 20.50 -10.96
CA PHE A 183 1.41 19.60 -11.69
C PHE A 183 2.70 20.27 -12.16
N GLU A 184 2.78 21.60 -12.14
CA GLU A 184 3.89 22.36 -12.73
C GLU A 184 5.26 21.88 -12.22
N ARG A 185 5.40 21.71 -10.91
CA ARG A 185 6.65 21.24 -10.30
C ARG A 185 7.07 19.86 -10.82
N ALA A 186 6.14 18.93 -10.93
CA ALA A 186 6.40 17.58 -11.42
C ALA A 186 6.71 17.56 -12.92
N ILE A 187 6.01 18.37 -13.72
CA ILE A 187 6.27 18.56 -15.15
C ILE A 187 7.69 19.10 -15.37
N THR A 188 8.06 20.19 -14.69
CA THR A 188 9.42 20.76 -14.78
C THR A 188 10.48 19.74 -14.39
N LEU A 189 10.30 19.00 -13.29
CA LEU A 189 11.25 17.96 -12.87
C LEU A 189 11.34 16.82 -13.88
N ALA A 190 10.25 16.45 -14.55
CA ALA A 190 10.23 15.42 -15.57
C ALA A 190 10.92 15.87 -16.88
N GLU A 191 10.68 17.11 -17.31
CA GLU A 191 11.27 17.70 -18.51
C GLU A 191 12.74 18.04 -18.34
N GLU A 192 13.07 18.75 -17.26
CA GLU A 192 14.45 19.16 -17.00
C GLU A 192 15.22 17.94 -16.54
N GLY A 193 14.73 17.23 -15.54
CA GLY A 193 15.34 16.05 -14.95
C GLY A 193 15.81 16.28 -13.51
N PHE A 194 15.86 15.20 -12.74
CA PHE A 194 16.20 15.20 -11.32
C PHE A 194 17.38 14.27 -11.03
N ALA A 195 18.04 14.46 -9.88
CA ALA A 195 19.12 13.58 -9.44
C ALA A 195 18.54 12.26 -8.90
N VAL A 196 19.01 11.13 -9.44
CA VAL A 196 18.64 9.79 -8.97
C VAL A 196 19.09 9.63 -7.51
N SER A 197 18.15 9.28 -6.63
CA SER A 197 18.45 9.04 -5.22
C SER A 197 19.21 7.72 -5.04
N PRO A 198 20.02 7.57 -3.96
CA PRO A 198 20.66 6.28 -3.68
C PRO A 198 19.65 5.15 -3.45
N ARG A 199 18.47 5.46 -2.88
CA ARG A 199 17.37 4.50 -2.72
C ARG A 199 16.89 3.99 -4.08
N LEU A 200 16.54 4.88 -5.00
CA LEU A 200 16.08 4.52 -6.34
C LEU A 200 17.17 3.71 -7.08
N SER A 201 18.42 4.15 -7.04
CA SER A 201 19.54 3.42 -7.66
C SER A 201 19.69 2.01 -7.09
N ALA A 202 19.62 1.85 -5.76
CA ALA A 202 19.69 0.53 -5.12
C ALA A 202 18.51 -0.36 -5.50
N SER A 203 17.29 0.18 -5.54
CA SER A 203 16.09 -0.56 -6.00
C SER A 203 16.23 -1.00 -7.46
N VAL A 204 16.69 -0.12 -8.35
CA VAL A 204 16.92 -0.46 -9.76
C VAL A 204 17.97 -1.56 -9.90
N ALA A 205 19.10 -1.46 -9.17
CA ALA A 205 20.13 -2.48 -9.20
C ALA A 205 19.63 -3.84 -8.68
N GLY A 206 18.81 -3.83 -7.62
CA GLY A 206 18.20 -5.04 -7.05
C GLY A 206 17.16 -5.71 -7.96
N ASP A 207 16.59 -4.97 -8.91
CA ASP A 207 15.52 -5.44 -9.80
C ASP A 207 15.90 -5.42 -11.29
N ALA A 208 17.19 -5.24 -11.60
CA ALA A 208 17.69 -5.00 -12.95
C ALA A 208 17.29 -6.09 -13.96
N GLU A 209 17.27 -7.35 -13.54
CA GLU A 209 16.86 -8.46 -14.40
C GLU A 209 15.39 -8.32 -14.86
N ARG A 210 14.49 -7.97 -13.93
CA ARG A 210 13.05 -7.85 -14.22
C ARG A 210 12.75 -6.58 -14.99
N LEU A 211 13.39 -5.46 -14.62
CA LEU A 211 13.30 -4.20 -15.36
C LEU A 211 13.86 -4.31 -16.78
N GLY A 212 14.80 -5.22 -17.02
CA GLY A 212 15.37 -5.51 -18.34
C GLY A 212 14.44 -6.31 -19.26
N ARG A 213 13.34 -6.88 -18.76
CA ARG A 213 12.43 -7.73 -19.55
C ARG A 213 11.60 -6.94 -20.57
N PHE A 214 11.32 -5.67 -20.30
CA PHE A 214 10.49 -4.82 -21.17
C PHE A 214 11.30 -3.62 -21.65
N GLU A 215 11.17 -3.29 -22.94
CA GLU A 215 11.98 -2.25 -23.57
C GLU A 215 11.82 -0.88 -22.90
N ALA A 216 10.60 -0.52 -22.50
CA ALA A 216 10.31 0.77 -21.88
C ALA A 216 11.04 0.95 -20.54
N THR A 217 10.97 -0.05 -19.64
CA THR A 217 11.68 -0.02 -18.36
C THR A 217 13.18 -0.17 -18.53
N ALA A 218 13.65 -1.02 -19.44
CA ALA A 218 15.08 -1.17 -19.72
C ALA A 218 15.68 0.15 -20.21
N ARG A 219 15.02 0.84 -21.13
CA ARG A 219 15.49 2.13 -21.64
C ARG A 219 15.55 3.22 -20.56
N TYR A 220 14.60 3.20 -19.62
CA TYR A 220 14.49 4.23 -18.59
C TYR A 220 15.40 3.97 -17.38
N PHE A 221 15.46 2.73 -16.89
CA PHE A 221 16.17 2.36 -15.66
C PHE A 221 17.54 1.70 -15.90
N LEU A 222 17.77 1.17 -17.11
CA LEU A 222 19.00 0.47 -17.49
C LEU A 222 19.65 1.11 -18.74
N PRO A 223 19.92 2.43 -18.75
CA PRO A 223 20.56 3.05 -19.89
C PRO A 223 21.88 2.34 -20.22
N GLU A 224 22.07 2.03 -21.51
CA GLU A 224 23.23 1.25 -21.99
C GLU A 224 23.36 -0.15 -21.36
N GLY A 225 22.26 -0.69 -20.81
CA GLY A 225 22.22 -2.00 -20.15
C GLY A 225 22.71 -1.99 -18.70
N ALA A 226 22.97 -0.83 -18.10
CA ALA A 226 23.47 -0.70 -16.74
C ALA A 226 22.48 0.04 -15.81
N PRO A 227 22.30 -0.40 -14.55
CA PRO A 227 21.48 0.31 -13.57
C PRO A 227 21.84 1.78 -13.41
N LEU A 228 20.81 2.62 -13.23
CA LEU A 228 20.97 4.03 -12.87
C LEU A 228 21.87 4.18 -11.63
N GLN A 229 22.78 5.15 -11.70
CA GLN A 229 23.72 5.47 -10.63
C GLN A 229 23.19 6.63 -9.77
N PRO A 230 23.50 6.67 -8.45
CA PRO A 230 23.12 7.80 -7.60
C PRO A 230 23.69 9.12 -8.14
N GLY A 231 22.89 10.18 -8.11
CA GLY A 231 23.26 11.52 -8.61
C GLY A 231 23.19 11.67 -10.13
N ALA A 232 23.01 10.59 -10.90
CA ALA A 232 22.76 10.70 -12.33
C ALA A 232 21.49 11.53 -12.59
N ARG A 233 21.50 12.34 -13.66
CA ARG A 233 20.34 13.16 -14.01
C ARG A 233 19.37 12.35 -14.88
N LEU A 234 18.18 12.07 -14.34
CA LEU A 234 17.14 11.30 -15.00
C LEU A 234 16.03 12.23 -15.51
N ARG A 235 15.63 12.06 -16.77
CA ARG A 235 14.54 12.81 -17.44
C ARG A 235 13.44 11.86 -17.83
N ASN A 236 12.19 12.34 -17.80
CA ASN A 236 11.03 11.57 -18.21
C ASN A 236 10.03 12.42 -19.01
N PRO A 237 10.36 12.80 -20.26
CA PRO A 237 9.47 13.65 -21.09
C PRO A 237 8.08 13.04 -21.31
N ALA A 238 7.98 11.71 -21.42
CA ALA A 238 6.69 11.02 -21.56
C ALA A 238 5.80 11.20 -20.31
N TYR A 239 6.39 11.22 -19.12
CA TYR A 239 5.64 11.53 -17.89
C TYR A 239 5.21 12.98 -17.84
N ALA A 240 6.06 13.91 -18.29
CA ALA A 240 5.68 15.33 -18.41
C ALA A 240 4.47 15.53 -19.33
N GLU A 241 4.44 14.84 -20.48
CA GLU A 241 3.29 14.84 -21.39
C GLU A 241 2.02 14.29 -20.72
N THR A 242 2.14 13.17 -20.00
CA THR A 242 1.02 12.58 -19.24
C THR A 242 0.49 13.54 -18.18
N LEU A 243 1.37 14.14 -17.38
CA LEU A 243 1.00 15.13 -16.37
C LEU A 243 0.39 16.39 -17.01
N GLY A 244 0.90 16.81 -18.17
CA GLY A 244 0.34 17.90 -18.95
C GLY A 244 -1.11 17.63 -19.37
N ALA A 245 -1.39 16.42 -19.87
CA ALA A 245 -2.75 16.01 -20.22
C ALA A 245 -3.68 16.03 -18.99
N LEU A 246 -3.22 15.48 -17.86
CA LEU A 246 -3.99 15.51 -16.60
C LEU A 246 -4.24 16.94 -16.11
N ALA A 247 -3.25 17.82 -16.21
CA ALA A 247 -3.36 19.22 -15.80
C ALA A 247 -4.41 19.98 -16.62
N HIS A 248 -4.50 19.73 -17.93
CA HIS A 248 -5.40 20.45 -18.84
C HIS A 248 -6.80 19.85 -18.92
N GLU A 249 -6.92 18.53 -18.86
CA GLU A 249 -8.16 17.81 -19.16
C GLU A 249 -8.73 17.06 -17.94
N GLY A 250 -8.05 17.13 -16.79
CA GLY A 250 -8.42 16.45 -15.55
C GLY A 250 -8.13 14.96 -15.58
N ALA A 251 -8.43 14.24 -14.50
CA ALA A 251 -8.17 12.79 -14.42
C ALA A 251 -8.92 11.95 -15.48
N ARG A 252 -9.98 12.47 -16.10
CA ARG A 252 -10.80 11.74 -17.07
C ARG A 252 -10.00 11.21 -18.26
N VAL A 253 -8.95 11.90 -18.71
CA VAL A 253 -8.12 11.44 -19.84
C VAL A 253 -7.32 10.19 -19.52
N PHE A 254 -7.11 9.88 -18.23
CA PHE A 254 -6.50 8.63 -17.80
C PHE A 254 -7.43 7.43 -18.00
N TYR A 255 -8.73 7.65 -17.83
CA TYR A 255 -9.77 6.62 -17.82
C TYR A 255 -10.54 6.52 -19.15
N SER A 256 -10.23 7.38 -20.11
CA SER A 256 -10.82 7.36 -21.44
C SER A 256 -9.90 8.02 -22.47
N GLY A 257 -9.93 7.58 -23.72
CA GLY A 257 -9.09 8.14 -24.78
C GLY A 257 -7.71 7.46 -24.87
N GLU A 258 -6.71 8.19 -25.36
CA GLU A 258 -5.43 7.59 -25.77
C GLU A 258 -4.61 7.02 -24.60
N ILE A 259 -4.62 7.65 -23.41
CA ILE A 259 -3.91 7.09 -22.24
C ILE A 259 -4.55 5.76 -21.82
N ALA A 260 -5.89 5.70 -21.79
CA ALA A 260 -6.61 4.48 -21.44
C ALA A 260 -6.34 3.33 -22.43
N LYS A 261 -6.33 3.65 -23.74
CA LYS A 261 -5.97 2.69 -24.79
C LYS A 261 -4.56 2.15 -24.62
N ASP A 262 -3.59 3.04 -24.37
CA ASP A 262 -2.20 2.64 -24.22
C ASP A 262 -1.97 1.80 -22.97
N ILE A 263 -2.69 2.08 -21.86
CA ILE A 263 -2.68 1.22 -20.67
C ILE A 263 -3.21 -0.16 -21.03
N ALA A 264 -4.40 -0.25 -21.63
CA ALA A 264 -5.02 -1.54 -21.98
C ALA A 264 -4.14 -2.35 -22.93
N ALA A 265 -3.60 -1.73 -23.99
CA ALA A 265 -2.68 -2.38 -24.93
C ALA A 265 -1.41 -2.86 -24.23
N THR A 266 -0.78 -2.02 -23.39
CA THR A 266 0.44 -2.42 -22.65
C THR A 266 0.20 -3.63 -21.76
N VAL A 267 -0.98 -3.70 -21.11
CA VAL A 267 -1.35 -4.83 -20.24
C VAL A 267 -1.64 -6.10 -21.05
N GLN A 268 -2.46 -5.99 -22.09
CA GLN A 268 -2.92 -7.13 -22.88
C GLN A 268 -1.82 -7.72 -23.76
N ASP A 269 -0.93 -6.88 -24.29
CA ASP A 269 0.15 -7.29 -25.20
C ASP A 269 1.46 -7.62 -24.46
N ALA A 270 1.46 -7.62 -23.11
CA ALA A 270 2.65 -7.88 -22.31
C ALA A 270 3.24 -9.28 -22.61
N PRO A 271 4.47 -9.38 -23.14
CA PRO A 271 5.03 -10.65 -23.59
C PRO A 271 5.27 -11.60 -22.40
N GLY A 272 4.80 -12.84 -22.56
CA GLY A 272 4.99 -13.93 -21.59
C GLY A 272 4.01 -13.94 -20.42
N ASN A 273 3.33 -12.82 -20.12
CA ASN A 273 2.35 -12.76 -19.03
C ASN A 273 1.28 -11.68 -19.30
N PRO A 274 0.43 -11.84 -20.32
CA PRO A 274 -0.60 -10.86 -20.68
C PRO A 274 -1.68 -10.74 -19.60
N GLY A 275 -2.27 -9.54 -19.49
CA GLY A 275 -3.37 -9.25 -18.57
C GLY A 275 -4.74 -9.12 -19.23
N MET A 276 -5.75 -8.89 -18.38
CA MET A 276 -7.17 -8.82 -18.79
C MET A 276 -7.75 -7.40 -18.74
N LEU A 277 -6.98 -6.41 -18.28
CA LEU A 277 -7.46 -5.03 -18.14
C LEU A 277 -7.83 -4.46 -19.52
N SER A 278 -9.06 -3.96 -19.63
CA SER A 278 -9.61 -3.34 -20.84
C SER A 278 -9.90 -1.85 -20.66
N GLU A 279 -10.14 -1.15 -21.78
CA GLU A 279 -10.64 0.24 -21.76
C GLU A 279 -11.98 0.37 -21.02
N THR A 280 -12.81 -0.68 -21.06
CA THR A 280 -14.10 -0.68 -20.35
C THR A 280 -13.90 -0.70 -18.84
N ASP A 281 -12.94 -1.47 -18.35
CA ASP A 281 -12.59 -1.51 -16.92
C ASP A 281 -12.13 -0.13 -16.44
N LEU A 282 -11.27 0.54 -17.21
CA LEU A 282 -10.82 1.91 -16.93
C LEU A 282 -12.00 2.90 -16.91
N ALA A 283 -12.88 2.86 -17.90
CA ALA A 283 -13.99 3.80 -18.01
C ALA A 283 -15.01 3.67 -16.85
N LEU A 284 -15.18 2.46 -16.31
CA LEU A 284 -16.09 2.15 -15.22
C LEU A 284 -15.52 2.44 -13.83
N TYR A 285 -14.20 2.62 -13.72
CA TYR A 285 -13.54 2.87 -12.44
C TYR A 285 -14.09 4.09 -11.70
N ARG A 286 -14.32 3.96 -10.40
CA ARG A 286 -14.75 5.05 -9.53
C ARG A 286 -14.13 4.90 -8.14
N VAL A 287 -13.72 6.03 -7.57
CA VAL A 287 -13.36 6.15 -6.16
C VAL A 287 -14.60 5.93 -5.31
N LYS A 288 -14.45 5.20 -4.20
CA LYS A 288 -15.53 4.95 -3.25
C LYS A 288 -15.28 5.70 -1.95
N GLU A 289 -16.28 6.45 -1.48
CA GLU A 289 -16.26 6.91 -0.10
C GLU A 289 -16.60 5.74 0.82
N ARG A 290 -15.75 5.49 1.82
CA ARG A 290 -15.96 4.44 2.81
C ARG A 290 -16.07 5.03 4.21
N ALA A 291 -16.72 4.29 5.10
CA ALA A 291 -16.74 4.64 6.50
C ALA A 291 -15.36 4.39 7.12
N ALA A 292 -14.82 5.38 7.83
CA ALA A 292 -13.62 5.20 8.62
C ALA A 292 -13.86 4.14 9.70
N VAL A 293 -12.86 3.29 9.93
CA VAL A 293 -12.84 2.40 11.09
C VAL A 293 -12.12 3.10 12.22
N CYS A 294 -12.77 3.15 13.39
CA CYS A 294 -12.21 3.78 14.57
C CYS A 294 -12.36 2.90 15.80
N ALA A 295 -11.30 2.79 16.60
CA ALA A 295 -11.29 2.08 17.88
C ALA A 295 -10.82 3.02 19.01
N PRO A 296 -11.42 2.97 20.20
CA PRO A 296 -10.90 3.68 21.36
C PRO A 296 -9.61 3.03 21.84
N TYR A 297 -8.61 3.84 22.19
CA TYR A 297 -7.42 3.38 22.88
C TYR A 297 -7.04 4.39 23.96
N ARG A 298 -7.31 4.02 25.22
CA ARG A 298 -7.12 4.88 26.40
C ARG A 298 -7.85 6.21 26.20
N ALA A 299 -7.14 7.33 26.20
CA ALA A 299 -7.69 8.67 26.03
C ALA A 299 -7.94 9.06 24.55
N TYR A 300 -7.54 8.22 23.59
CA TYR A 300 -7.57 8.54 22.16
C TYR A 300 -8.60 7.70 21.41
N LYS A 301 -9.01 8.21 20.24
CA LYS A 301 -9.75 7.46 19.23
C LYS A 301 -8.84 7.30 18.02
N ILE A 302 -8.43 6.06 17.73
CA ILE A 302 -7.54 5.74 16.62
C ILE A 302 -8.40 5.37 15.43
N CYS A 303 -8.23 6.08 14.31
CA CYS A 303 -9.05 5.91 13.13
C CYS A 303 -8.18 5.68 11.89
N GLY A 304 -8.73 4.98 10.91
CA GLY A 304 -8.11 4.81 9.60
C GLY A 304 -9.08 4.24 8.56
N MET A 305 -8.51 3.81 7.44
CA MET A 305 -9.26 3.20 6.34
C MET A 305 -9.88 1.86 6.78
N GLY A 306 -11.17 1.68 6.50
CA GLY A 306 -11.86 0.40 6.66
C GLY A 306 -11.61 -0.56 5.49
N PRO A 307 -12.25 -1.74 5.49
CA PRO A 307 -12.25 -2.64 4.34
C PRO A 307 -12.56 -1.90 3.02
N PRO A 308 -11.86 -2.22 1.90
CA PRO A 308 -11.02 -3.40 1.69
C PRO A 308 -9.65 -3.36 2.38
N SER A 309 -9.25 -2.21 2.95
CA SER A 309 -8.04 -2.17 3.78
C SER A 309 -8.24 -2.92 5.10
N SER A 310 -7.20 -3.62 5.53
CA SER A 310 -7.15 -4.31 6.82
C SER A 310 -6.57 -3.48 7.96
N GLY A 311 -5.92 -2.35 7.64
CA GLY A 311 -5.00 -1.67 8.55
C GLY A 311 -5.65 -1.17 9.83
N ALA A 312 -6.74 -0.40 9.73
CA ALA A 312 -7.38 0.19 10.90
C ALA A 312 -8.03 -0.87 11.81
N VAL A 313 -8.52 -1.98 11.24
CA VAL A 313 -9.06 -3.09 12.02
C VAL A 313 -7.93 -3.79 12.77
N ALA A 314 -6.86 -4.20 12.08
CA ALA A 314 -5.75 -4.91 12.72
C ALA A 314 -5.06 -4.06 13.80
N VAL A 315 -4.80 -2.76 13.53
CA VAL A 315 -4.24 -1.84 14.54
C VAL A 315 -5.21 -1.65 15.70
N GLY A 316 -6.50 -1.45 15.43
CA GLY A 316 -7.52 -1.34 16.46
C GLY A 316 -7.61 -2.58 17.35
N GLN A 317 -7.50 -3.77 16.76
CA GLN A 317 -7.46 -5.03 17.48
C GLN A 317 -6.21 -5.15 18.35
N SER A 318 -5.02 -4.94 17.79
CA SER A 318 -3.76 -5.00 18.55
C SER A 318 -3.80 -4.06 19.76
N LEU A 319 -4.22 -2.80 19.56
CA LEU A 319 -4.34 -1.83 20.64
C LEU A 319 -5.43 -2.20 21.65
N GLY A 320 -6.55 -2.75 21.18
CA GLY A 320 -7.63 -3.23 22.04
C GLY A 320 -7.21 -4.39 22.94
N LEU A 321 -6.47 -5.36 22.41
CA LEU A 321 -5.90 -6.48 23.17
C LEU A 321 -4.90 -6.00 24.22
N LEU A 322 -4.17 -4.93 23.93
CA LEU A 322 -3.17 -4.32 24.81
C LEU A 322 -3.75 -3.35 25.83
N ALA A 323 -5.01 -2.93 25.68
CA ALA A 323 -5.64 -1.92 26.54
C ALA A 323 -5.62 -2.27 28.04
N PRO A 324 -5.77 -3.54 28.48
CA PRO A 324 -5.70 -3.91 29.89
C PRO A 324 -4.29 -3.86 30.50
N TYR A 325 -3.23 -3.81 29.69
CA TYR A 325 -1.84 -3.90 30.16
C TYR A 325 -1.20 -2.53 30.37
N ASP A 326 -0.37 -2.38 31.41
CA ASP A 326 0.39 -1.14 31.66
C ASP A 326 1.73 -1.14 30.90
N LEU A 327 1.66 -0.93 29.58
CA LEU A 327 2.85 -0.83 28.74
C LEU A 327 3.78 0.32 29.14
N ALA A 328 3.24 1.41 29.69
CA ALA A 328 4.05 2.54 30.14
C ALA A 328 4.88 2.16 31.37
N GLY A 329 4.29 1.41 32.31
CA GLY A 329 4.99 0.86 33.47
C GLY A 329 6.13 -0.10 33.10
N PHE A 330 6.05 -0.81 31.97
CA PHE A 330 7.12 -1.67 31.48
C PHE A 330 8.27 -0.89 30.81
N GLY A 331 7.94 0.16 30.05
CA GLY A 331 8.92 0.93 29.27
C GLY A 331 9.28 0.30 27.91
N PRO A 332 9.87 1.09 26.99
CA PRO A 332 10.04 0.72 25.58
C PRO A 332 11.10 -0.36 25.31
N GLU A 333 11.98 -0.64 26.27
CA GLU A 333 13.03 -1.66 26.15
C GLU A 333 12.66 -2.99 26.84
N SER A 334 11.49 -3.06 27.48
CA SER A 334 11.08 -4.24 28.23
C SER A 334 10.77 -5.42 27.29
N PRO A 335 11.42 -6.59 27.48
CA PRO A 335 11.08 -7.79 26.73
C PRO A 335 9.61 -8.20 26.88
N GLU A 336 9.02 -7.92 28.04
CA GLU A 336 7.62 -8.22 28.31
C GLU A 336 6.68 -7.32 27.49
N ALA A 337 7.01 -6.03 27.34
CA ALA A 337 6.26 -5.12 26.49
C ALA A 337 6.32 -5.55 25.01
N TRP A 338 7.51 -5.94 24.54
CA TRP A 338 7.69 -6.46 23.18
C TRP A 338 7.00 -7.79 22.94
N ARG A 339 7.00 -8.69 23.93
CA ARG A 339 6.23 -9.94 23.88
C ARG A 339 4.74 -9.67 23.73
N LEU A 340 4.18 -8.81 24.59
CA LEU A 340 2.77 -8.42 24.53
C LEU A 340 2.41 -7.81 23.18
N LEU A 341 3.22 -6.87 22.68
CA LEU A 341 3.01 -6.23 21.38
C LEU A 341 3.05 -7.24 20.23
N GLY A 342 4.03 -8.15 20.24
CA GLY A 342 4.17 -9.20 19.25
C GLY A 342 2.99 -10.18 19.26
N ASP A 343 2.62 -10.70 20.43
CA ASP A 343 1.52 -11.66 20.55
C ASP A 343 0.15 -11.03 20.23
N ALA A 344 -0.10 -9.80 20.68
CA ALA A 344 -1.31 -9.05 20.32
C ALA A 344 -1.40 -8.84 18.80
N SER A 345 -0.28 -8.47 18.16
CA SER A 345 -0.23 -8.31 16.70
C SER A 345 -0.49 -9.63 15.98
N ARG A 346 0.15 -10.73 16.41
CA ARG A 346 -0.08 -12.07 15.83
C ARG A 346 -1.54 -12.50 15.94
N LEU A 347 -2.20 -12.23 17.06
CA LEU A 347 -3.63 -12.49 17.24
C LEU A 347 -4.49 -11.66 16.28
N ALA A 348 -4.19 -10.36 16.13
CA ALA A 348 -4.90 -9.49 15.19
C ALA A 348 -4.67 -9.93 13.72
N PHE A 349 -3.46 -10.35 13.36
CA PHE A 349 -3.15 -10.88 12.02
C PHE A 349 -3.82 -12.23 11.74
N ALA A 350 -4.02 -13.06 12.77
CA ALA A 350 -4.80 -14.29 12.63
C ALA A 350 -6.27 -14.00 12.30
N ASP A 351 -6.89 -13.01 12.97
CA ASP A 351 -8.24 -12.54 12.62
C ASP A 351 -8.27 -11.91 11.22
N ARG A 352 -7.27 -11.08 10.90
CA ARG A 352 -7.11 -10.46 9.58
C ARG A 352 -7.16 -11.50 8.46
N GLY A 353 -6.30 -12.52 8.53
CA GLY A 353 -6.23 -13.57 7.52
C GLY A 353 -7.45 -14.48 7.44
N LYS A 354 -8.34 -14.44 8.45
CA LYS A 354 -9.59 -15.21 8.44
C LYS A 354 -10.78 -14.42 7.89
N PHE A 355 -10.85 -13.12 8.21
CA PHE A 355 -12.09 -12.36 8.09
C PHE A 355 -12.02 -11.16 7.15
N LEU A 356 -10.86 -10.54 6.94
CA LEU A 356 -10.79 -9.28 6.20
C LEU A 356 -10.69 -9.54 4.68
N ALA A 357 -11.52 -8.82 3.93
CA ALA A 357 -11.65 -8.88 2.48
C ALA A 357 -12.39 -7.61 2.00
N ASP A 358 -12.67 -7.51 0.70
CA ASP A 358 -13.53 -6.45 0.17
C ASP A 358 -14.99 -6.62 0.61
N THR A 359 -15.51 -5.63 1.35
CA THR A 359 -16.89 -5.62 1.86
C THR A 359 -17.95 -5.54 0.77
N ASP A 360 -17.57 -5.17 -0.45
CA ASP A 360 -18.50 -5.16 -1.58
C ASP A 360 -18.85 -6.59 -2.05
N PHE A 361 -18.05 -7.59 -1.63
CA PHE A 361 -18.21 -9.00 -2.02
C PHE A 361 -18.33 -9.95 -0.82
N VAL A 362 -17.65 -9.66 0.29
CA VAL A 362 -17.59 -10.51 1.48
C VAL A 362 -18.01 -9.71 2.70
N PRO A 363 -19.03 -10.13 3.48
CA PRO A 363 -19.36 -9.43 4.71
C PRO A 363 -18.25 -9.64 5.74
N VAL A 364 -17.74 -8.52 6.26
CA VAL A 364 -16.63 -8.50 7.22
C VAL A 364 -17.16 -8.12 8.61
N PRO A 365 -16.89 -8.91 9.67
CA PRO A 365 -17.37 -8.65 11.04
C PRO A 365 -16.62 -7.51 11.76
N VAL A 366 -16.44 -6.35 11.13
CA VAL A 366 -15.64 -5.23 11.68
C VAL A 366 -16.11 -4.85 13.10
N ARG A 367 -17.43 -4.75 13.31
CA ARG A 367 -18.00 -4.41 14.62
C ARG A 367 -17.66 -5.46 15.68
N GLY A 368 -17.77 -6.75 15.36
CA GLY A 368 -17.46 -7.84 16.28
C GLY A 368 -15.97 -7.95 16.57
N LEU A 369 -15.11 -7.76 15.55
CA LEU A 369 -13.66 -7.79 15.68
C LEU A 369 -13.10 -6.69 16.59
N LEU A 370 -13.79 -5.54 16.65
CA LEU A 370 -13.42 -4.39 17.48
C LEU A 370 -14.32 -4.21 18.71
N GLU A 371 -15.19 -5.19 19.01
CA GLU A 371 -16.06 -5.13 20.17
C GLU A 371 -15.22 -5.28 21.44
N ARG A 372 -15.55 -4.45 22.45
CA ARG A 372 -14.76 -4.34 23.68
C ARG A 372 -14.69 -5.68 24.42
N THR A 373 -15.81 -6.35 24.61
CA THR A 373 -15.91 -7.63 25.31
C THR A 373 -15.17 -8.74 24.55
N TYR A 374 -15.24 -8.75 23.21
CA TYR A 374 -14.44 -9.65 22.38
C TYR A 374 -12.94 -9.46 22.62
N LEU A 375 -12.47 -8.20 22.58
CA LEU A 375 -11.06 -7.87 22.79
C LEU A 375 -10.59 -8.15 24.23
N GLU A 376 -11.40 -7.85 25.25
CA GLU A 376 -11.10 -8.15 26.66
C GLU A 376 -11.03 -9.67 26.94
N ASN A 377 -11.85 -10.47 26.25
CA ASN A 377 -11.79 -11.93 26.35
C ASN A 377 -10.56 -12.48 25.62
N ARG A 378 -10.28 -11.98 24.42
CA ARG A 378 -9.11 -12.37 23.63
C ARG A 378 -7.81 -11.97 24.31
N SER A 379 -7.75 -10.83 25.01
CA SER A 379 -6.56 -10.38 25.71
C SER A 379 -6.12 -11.34 26.81
N GLN A 380 -7.03 -12.15 27.38
CA GLN A 380 -6.68 -13.15 28.40
C GLN A 380 -5.66 -14.19 27.90
N LEU A 381 -5.56 -14.40 26.58
CA LEU A 381 -4.53 -15.25 25.98
C LEU A 381 -3.11 -14.72 26.24
N LEU A 382 -2.95 -13.42 26.50
CA LEU A 382 -1.66 -12.76 26.71
C LEU A 382 -1.17 -12.82 28.18
N ASN A 383 -1.96 -13.37 29.12
CA ASN A 383 -1.68 -13.39 30.56
C ASN A 383 -0.48 -14.28 30.99
N GLY A 384 0.11 -15.05 30.08
CA GLY A 384 1.30 -15.86 30.35
C GLY A 384 2.58 -15.03 30.27
N GLY A 385 3.66 -15.50 30.90
CA GLY A 385 4.99 -14.87 30.81
C GLY A 385 5.84 -15.35 29.62
N ALA A 386 5.28 -16.17 28.73
CA ALA A 386 5.95 -16.70 27.55
C ALA A 386 5.19 -16.30 26.29
N ALA A 387 5.90 -16.18 25.17
CA ALA A 387 5.30 -15.89 23.88
C ALA A 387 4.28 -16.97 23.50
N LEU A 388 3.22 -16.57 22.78
CA LEU A 388 2.22 -17.52 22.33
C LEU A 388 2.85 -18.56 21.38
N PRO A 389 2.68 -19.87 21.64
CA PRO A 389 3.18 -20.90 20.74
C PRO A 389 2.49 -20.81 19.38
N GLU A 390 1.18 -20.52 19.36
CA GLU A 390 0.36 -20.37 18.17
C GLU A 390 -0.67 -19.24 18.37
N ALA A 391 -0.99 -18.51 17.30
CA ALA A 391 -2.03 -17.49 17.28
C ALA A 391 -3.14 -17.91 16.31
N ALA A 392 -4.27 -18.35 16.86
CA ALA A 392 -5.45 -18.73 16.09
C ALA A 392 -6.43 -17.54 15.94
N PRO A 393 -7.21 -17.48 14.85
CA PRO A 393 -8.31 -16.53 14.75
C PRO A 393 -9.34 -16.79 15.85
N GLY A 394 -9.94 -15.72 16.36
CA GLY A 394 -11.06 -15.80 17.29
C GLY A 394 -12.41 -16.01 16.59
N ALA A 395 -13.47 -15.89 17.38
CA ALA A 395 -14.86 -15.99 16.93
C ALA A 395 -15.61 -14.72 17.35
N PRO A 396 -15.46 -13.60 16.63
CA PRO A 396 -16.20 -12.38 16.92
C PRO A 396 -17.70 -12.62 16.75
N GLU A 397 -18.53 -11.83 17.44
CA GLU A 397 -19.95 -11.80 17.16
C GLU A 397 -20.17 -11.40 15.69
N PHE A 398 -21.02 -12.15 15.00
CA PHE A 398 -21.27 -11.96 13.59
C PHE A 398 -22.73 -12.26 13.27
N ASP A 399 -23.33 -11.44 12.41
CA ASP A 399 -24.73 -11.51 11.99
C ASP A 399 -24.97 -12.58 10.89
N HIS A 400 -23.91 -13.05 10.22
CA HIS A 400 -23.99 -14.05 9.16
C HIS A 400 -22.88 -15.10 9.27
N ALA A 401 -23.18 -16.35 9.62
CA ALA A 401 -22.14 -17.39 9.65
C ALA A 401 -21.65 -17.73 8.23
N LEU A 402 -20.44 -17.30 7.86
CA LEU A 402 -19.76 -17.72 6.64
C LEU A 402 -18.48 -18.48 6.97
N ASN A 403 -18.33 -19.67 6.39
CA ASN A 403 -17.14 -20.49 6.55
C ASN A 403 -16.14 -20.14 5.46
N TRP A 404 -15.09 -19.38 5.80
CA TRP A 404 -13.98 -19.03 4.90
C TRP A 404 -12.69 -19.74 5.32
N ALA A 405 -11.81 -20.06 4.38
CA ALA A 405 -10.46 -20.52 4.69
C ALA A 405 -9.50 -19.36 5.03
N MET A 406 -8.38 -19.67 5.70
CA MET A 406 -7.31 -18.70 5.95
C MET A 406 -6.70 -18.22 4.64
N ASP A 407 -6.43 -16.92 4.56
CA ASP A 407 -5.72 -16.27 3.48
C ASP A 407 -4.28 -16.84 3.33
N ALA A 408 -3.77 -16.77 2.11
CA ALA A 408 -2.43 -17.17 1.72
C ALA A 408 -1.76 -16.13 0.80
N ALA A 409 -2.26 -14.89 0.78
CA ALA A 409 -1.63 -13.76 0.09
C ALA A 409 -0.19 -13.52 0.59
N ILE A 410 0.67 -13.08 -0.32
CA ILE A 410 2.08 -12.80 -0.06
C ILE A 410 2.23 -11.28 0.10
N GLU A 411 2.78 -10.82 1.22
CA GLU A 411 2.95 -9.39 1.51
C GLU A 411 4.40 -8.97 1.36
N LEU A 412 4.67 -7.97 0.51
CA LEU A 412 5.98 -7.36 0.35
C LEU A 412 5.90 -5.83 0.50
N PRO A 413 6.83 -5.19 1.23
CA PRO A 413 6.78 -3.75 1.46
C PRO A 413 7.25 -2.97 0.22
N SER A 414 6.40 -2.11 -0.37
CA SER A 414 6.79 -1.18 -1.46
C SER A 414 5.77 -0.06 -1.69
N THR A 415 5.71 0.90 -0.77
CA THR A 415 4.65 1.92 -0.71
C THR A 415 5.23 3.29 -0.31
N SER A 416 4.50 4.37 -0.59
CA SER A 416 4.79 5.71 -0.07
C SER A 416 3.64 6.23 0.81
N HIS A 417 3.96 7.12 1.75
CA HIS A 417 2.98 7.70 2.66
C HIS A 417 3.14 9.22 2.71
N ILE A 418 1.99 9.91 2.73
CA ILE A 418 1.88 11.36 2.77
C ILE A 418 1.02 11.73 3.98
N SER A 419 1.54 12.63 4.82
CA SER A 419 0.80 13.27 5.90
C SER A 419 0.88 14.78 5.74
N ILE A 420 -0.27 15.46 5.73
CA ILE A 420 -0.32 16.92 5.58
C ILE A 420 -1.31 17.50 6.58
N VAL A 421 -0.93 18.60 7.22
CA VAL A 421 -1.84 19.51 7.93
C VAL A 421 -1.73 20.88 7.27
N ASP A 422 -2.86 21.48 6.91
CA ASP A 422 -2.90 22.83 6.31
C ASP A 422 -3.26 23.93 7.31
N SER A 423 -3.15 25.19 6.87
CA SER A 423 -3.46 26.38 7.68
C SER A 423 -4.95 26.55 8.01
N PHE A 424 -5.82 25.73 7.42
CA PHE A 424 -7.24 25.68 7.75
C PHE A 424 -7.54 24.63 8.83
N GLY A 425 -6.51 23.91 9.30
CA GLY A 425 -6.60 22.84 10.28
C GLY A 425 -7.00 21.49 9.68
N ASN A 426 -7.21 21.39 8.36
CA ASN A 426 -7.51 20.09 7.76
C ASN A 426 -6.27 19.21 7.85
N ALA A 427 -6.49 17.92 8.00
CA ALA A 427 -5.42 16.93 8.02
C ALA A 427 -5.72 15.81 7.04
N LEU A 428 -4.69 15.28 6.40
CA LEU A 428 -4.78 14.07 5.62
C LEU A 428 -3.68 13.08 5.95
N SER A 429 -4.01 11.82 5.77
CA SER A 429 -3.11 10.68 5.80
C SER A 429 -3.41 9.83 4.57
N MET A 430 -2.52 9.85 3.58
CA MET A 430 -2.66 9.09 2.34
C MET A 430 -1.55 8.06 2.22
N THR A 431 -1.92 6.82 1.96
CA THR A 431 -0.98 5.76 1.60
C THR A 431 -1.21 5.41 0.13
N THR A 432 -0.16 5.47 -0.68
CA THR A 432 -0.19 5.23 -2.14
C THR A 432 0.86 4.20 -2.54
N THR A 433 0.51 3.32 -3.46
CA THR A 433 1.32 2.13 -3.78
C THR A 433 1.22 1.74 -5.25
N VAL A 434 2.15 0.89 -5.70
CA VAL A 434 2.04 0.09 -6.93
C VAL A 434 2.12 -1.42 -6.61
N GLU A 435 1.80 -1.79 -5.37
CA GLU A 435 2.07 -3.06 -4.68
C GLU A 435 3.57 -3.30 -4.44
N ASN A 436 4.22 -4.10 -5.28
CA ASN A 436 5.63 -4.47 -5.14
C ASN A 436 6.51 -3.40 -5.78
N ALA A 437 7.80 -3.39 -5.43
CA ALA A 437 8.75 -2.42 -5.96
C ALA A 437 8.70 -2.38 -7.50
N PHE A 438 8.35 -1.26 -8.13
CA PHE A 438 8.16 -1.13 -9.59
C PHE A 438 6.92 -1.83 -10.19
N GLY A 439 5.98 -2.29 -9.37
CA GLY A 439 4.72 -2.86 -9.81
C GLY A 439 4.89 -4.09 -10.70
N SER A 440 4.15 -4.11 -11.80
CA SER A 440 4.24 -5.16 -12.83
C SER A 440 5.52 -5.12 -13.67
N ARG A 441 6.35 -4.08 -13.50
CA ARG A 441 7.46 -3.69 -14.39
C ARG A 441 7.00 -3.32 -15.81
N LEU A 442 5.70 -3.15 -16.04
CA LEU A 442 5.22 -2.52 -17.25
C LEU A 442 5.25 -1.00 -17.07
N MET A 443 5.78 -0.30 -18.08
CA MET A 443 5.85 1.15 -18.12
C MET A 443 5.14 1.65 -19.37
N VAL A 444 4.21 2.59 -19.19
CA VAL A 444 3.41 3.19 -20.25
C VAL A 444 3.41 4.70 -20.05
N ARG A 445 3.62 5.46 -21.14
CA ARG A 445 3.62 6.93 -21.14
C ARG A 445 4.36 7.58 -19.95
N GLY A 446 5.51 7.00 -19.57
CA GLY A 446 6.36 7.56 -18.52
C GLY A 446 6.04 7.12 -17.09
N PHE A 447 5.05 6.27 -16.83
CA PHE A 447 4.73 5.75 -15.49
C PHE A 447 4.64 4.23 -15.46
N LEU A 448 4.86 3.64 -14.28
CA LEU A 448 4.75 2.20 -14.04
C LEU A 448 3.31 1.80 -13.71
N LEU A 449 2.92 0.59 -14.11
CA LEU A 449 1.66 -0.04 -13.75
C LEU A 449 1.84 -0.94 -12.53
N ASN A 450 0.88 -0.89 -11.61
CA ASN A 450 0.84 -1.72 -10.41
C ASN A 450 0.83 -3.23 -10.70
N ASN A 451 1.03 -4.03 -9.66
CA ASN A 451 0.71 -5.45 -9.66
C ASN A 451 -0.24 -5.81 -8.52
N GLU A 452 -1.14 -4.89 -8.17
CA GLU A 452 -1.96 -4.93 -6.96
C GLU A 452 -2.90 -6.13 -6.87
N LEU A 453 -3.24 -6.76 -8.00
CA LEU A 453 -4.06 -7.97 -7.96
C LEU A 453 -3.35 -9.12 -7.24
N THR A 454 -2.03 -9.07 -7.08
CA THR A 454 -1.29 -10.11 -6.33
C THR A 454 -1.54 -10.09 -4.81
N ASP A 455 -2.24 -9.07 -4.29
CA ASP A 455 -2.77 -9.09 -2.92
C ASP A 455 -3.98 -10.04 -2.76
N PHE A 456 -4.62 -10.46 -3.86
CA PHE A 456 -5.57 -11.57 -3.79
C PHE A 456 -4.82 -12.88 -3.54
N SER A 457 -5.46 -13.79 -2.79
CA SER A 457 -4.98 -15.15 -2.62
C SER A 457 -4.81 -15.86 -3.96
N PHE A 458 -3.64 -16.44 -4.18
CA PHE A 458 -3.36 -17.26 -5.38
C PHE A 458 -4.11 -18.61 -5.36
N ARG A 459 -4.82 -18.89 -4.26
CA ARG A 459 -5.75 -20.01 -4.14
C ARG A 459 -7.18 -19.50 -4.06
N SER A 460 -8.07 -20.09 -4.84
CA SER A 460 -9.51 -19.83 -4.71
C SER A 460 -10.16 -20.56 -3.52
N HIS A 461 -9.64 -21.75 -3.17
CA HIS A 461 -10.17 -22.63 -2.13
C HIS A 461 -9.06 -23.33 -1.33
N ARG A 462 -9.39 -23.75 -0.12
CA ARG A 462 -8.59 -24.65 0.72
C ARG A 462 -9.53 -25.60 1.45
N ASP A 463 -9.22 -26.90 1.41
CA ASP A 463 -10.01 -27.96 2.05
C ASP A 463 -11.51 -27.93 1.66
N GLY A 464 -11.79 -27.60 0.39
CA GLY A 464 -13.15 -27.51 -0.15
C GLY A 464 -13.92 -26.23 0.21
N VAL A 465 -13.29 -25.30 0.93
CA VAL A 465 -13.90 -24.04 1.39
C VAL A 465 -13.25 -22.85 0.66
N PRO A 466 -14.02 -21.88 0.17
CA PRO A 466 -13.48 -20.70 -0.48
C PRO A 466 -12.64 -19.83 0.47
N ILE A 467 -11.64 -19.15 -0.08
CA ILE A 467 -10.84 -18.14 0.64
C ILE A 467 -11.53 -16.78 0.51
N ALA A 468 -11.61 -16.00 1.59
CA ALA A 468 -12.30 -14.70 1.61
C ALA A 468 -11.69 -13.70 0.61
N ASN A 469 -10.36 -13.54 0.67
CA ASN A 469 -9.58 -12.62 -0.16
C ASN A 469 -9.16 -13.23 -1.51
N ARG A 470 -10.06 -13.95 -2.20
CA ARG A 470 -9.82 -14.44 -3.57
C ARG A 470 -10.33 -13.41 -4.59
N VAL A 471 -9.82 -13.49 -5.83
CA VAL A 471 -10.34 -12.71 -6.98
C VAL A 471 -11.82 -12.97 -7.19
#